data_AF-A0A7J2R7R3-F1
#
_entry.id   AF-A0A7J2R7R3-F1
#
_cell.length_a   1.000
_cell.length_b   1.000
_cell.length_c   1.000
_cell.angle_alpha   90.00
_cell.angle_beta   90.00
_cell.angle_gamma   90.00
#
_symmetry.space_group_name_H-M   'P 1'
#
loop_
_entity.id
_entity.type
_entity.pdbx_description
1 polymer ?
#
loop_
_entity_poly.entity_id
_entity_poly.type
_entity_poly.pdbx_seq_one_letter_code
_entity_poly.pdbx_strand_id
1 'polypeptide(L)'
;MIFMPFVKYNEKKYAVKDNYLDLKFKEIKDITLIEGLEKLTYLEALNLRNNQITEINGLGILSKLKRLYLNENRINKIKGLEKLQSLEILNLSGNQITKIEGLDKLQNLESLDLMGNQITKIEGLDALQIFYSHKPDIIVFPENSIPQSKIKSLEKFSKTNDLIIIGGLEHIKEQNEFINKVIIIDKGRINEQIKQTPVWI
;
A
#
# COMPACT_ATOMS: atom_id res chain seq x y z
N MET A 1 7.36 -36.81 -9.89
CA MET A 1 7.45 -35.86 -8.75
C MET A 1 7.54 -34.47 -9.34
N ILE A 2 6.47 -33.67 -9.25
CA ILE A 2 6.49 -32.29 -9.77
C ILE A 2 7.35 -31.48 -8.80
N PHE A 3 8.45 -30.91 -9.28
CA PHE A 3 9.31 -30.05 -8.48
C PHE A 3 8.57 -28.74 -8.22
N MET A 4 8.17 -28.51 -6.97
CA MET A 4 7.60 -27.22 -6.58
C MET A 4 8.74 -26.21 -6.39
N PRO A 5 8.75 -25.09 -7.13
CA PRO A 5 9.74 -24.04 -6.92
C PRO A 5 9.62 -23.50 -5.49
N PHE A 6 10.75 -23.14 -4.90
CA PHE A 6 10.81 -22.61 -3.55
C PHE A 6 11.90 -21.54 -3.43
N VAL A 7 11.74 -20.67 -2.44
CA VAL A 7 12.82 -19.80 -1.95
C VAL A 7 13.34 -20.33 -0.61
N LYS A 8 14.53 -19.88 -0.20
CA LYS A 8 15.02 -20.12 1.16
C LYS A 8 15.15 -18.81 1.92
N TYR A 9 14.84 -18.87 3.19
CA TYR A 9 15.12 -17.80 4.14
C TYR A 9 15.27 -18.42 5.54
N ASN A 10 16.30 -18.03 6.30
CA ASN A 10 16.64 -18.61 7.61
C ASN A 10 16.61 -20.15 7.60
N GLU A 11 17.33 -20.77 6.65
CA GLU A 11 17.48 -22.23 6.48
C GLU A 11 16.18 -22.98 6.15
N LYS A 12 15.03 -22.30 6.09
CA LYS A 12 13.73 -22.89 5.78
C LYS A 12 13.40 -22.68 4.31
N LYS A 13 12.70 -23.64 3.73
CA LYS A 13 12.18 -23.58 2.35
C LYS A 13 10.73 -23.13 2.36
N TYR A 14 10.41 -22.21 1.45
CA TYR A 14 9.05 -21.70 1.25
C TYR A 14 8.63 -21.97 -0.19
N ALA A 15 7.63 -22.83 -0.36
CA ALA A 15 7.15 -23.21 -1.68
C ALA A 15 6.36 -22.06 -2.33
N VAL A 16 6.56 -21.90 -3.63
CA VAL A 16 5.74 -21.05 -4.51
C VAL A 16 4.60 -21.90 -5.03
N LYS A 17 3.37 -21.37 -4.97
CA LYS A 17 2.16 -22.03 -5.47
C LYS A 17 1.41 -21.05 -6.34
N ASP A 18 1.07 -21.45 -7.56
CA ASP A 18 0.24 -20.63 -8.48
C ASP A 18 0.74 -19.18 -8.63
N ASN A 19 2.05 -19.03 -8.89
CA ASN A 19 2.73 -17.73 -9.01
C ASN A 19 2.59 -16.83 -7.77
N TYR A 20 2.24 -17.42 -6.62
CA TYR A 20 2.13 -16.76 -5.32
C TYR A 20 3.16 -17.29 -4.33
N LEU A 21 3.81 -16.38 -3.63
CA LEU A 21 4.77 -16.67 -2.57
C LEU A 21 4.32 -16.00 -1.27
N ASP A 22 4.07 -16.83 -0.25
CA ASP A 22 3.71 -16.38 1.10
C ASP A 22 4.91 -16.43 2.05
N LEU A 23 5.36 -15.26 2.48
CA LEU A 23 6.45 -15.03 3.42
C LEU A 23 6.00 -14.15 4.59
N LYS A 24 4.71 -14.15 4.94
CA LYS A 24 4.22 -13.39 6.09
C LYS A 24 4.73 -13.97 7.41
N PHE A 25 4.97 -13.15 8.44
CA PHE A 25 5.48 -13.60 9.76
C PHE A 25 6.78 -14.42 9.66
N LYS A 26 7.82 -13.83 9.06
CA LYS A 26 9.14 -14.46 8.88
C LYS A 26 10.28 -13.66 9.48
N GLU A 27 9.98 -12.53 10.11
CA GLU A 27 10.99 -11.61 10.66
C GLU A 27 12.00 -11.14 9.60
N ILE A 28 11.55 -11.05 8.34
CA ILE A 28 12.37 -10.56 7.24
C ILE A 28 12.69 -9.09 7.48
N LYS A 29 13.97 -8.75 7.52
CA LYS A 29 14.46 -7.36 7.59
C LYS A 29 14.91 -6.84 6.24
N ASP A 30 15.46 -7.73 5.43
CA ASP A 30 15.99 -7.42 4.11
C ASP A 30 15.53 -8.49 3.11
N ILE A 31 14.81 -8.03 2.08
CA ILE A 31 14.25 -8.85 1.02
C ILE A 31 15.38 -9.52 0.22
N THR A 32 16.56 -8.91 0.12
CA THR A 32 17.67 -9.46 -0.67
C THR A 32 18.28 -10.72 -0.05
N LEU A 33 17.92 -11.05 1.20
CA LEU A 33 18.34 -12.28 1.87
C LEU A 33 17.45 -13.49 1.52
N ILE A 34 16.38 -13.30 0.75
CA ILE A 34 15.51 -14.39 0.30
C ILE A 34 16.15 -15.08 -0.89
N GLU A 35 16.90 -16.14 -0.63
CA GLU A 35 17.62 -16.89 -1.67
C GLU A 35 16.65 -17.50 -2.68
N GLY A 36 16.91 -17.27 -3.97
CA GLY A 36 16.13 -17.80 -5.08
C GLY A 36 14.95 -16.93 -5.47
N LEU A 37 14.66 -15.82 -4.76
CA LEU A 37 13.63 -14.87 -5.15
C LEU A 37 13.94 -14.27 -6.54
N GLU A 38 15.20 -14.04 -6.84
CA GLU A 38 15.67 -13.49 -8.13
C GLU A 38 15.35 -14.38 -9.33
N LYS A 39 15.07 -15.67 -9.10
CA LYS A 39 14.71 -16.65 -10.13
C LYS A 39 13.21 -16.67 -10.42
N LEU A 40 12.39 -16.05 -9.57
CA LEU A 40 10.94 -16.07 -9.67
C LEU A 40 10.40 -14.93 -10.54
N THR A 41 10.98 -14.71 -11.73
CA THR A 41 10.57 -13.64 -12.67
C THR A 41 9.14 -13.77 -13.18
N TYR A 42 8.51 -14.92 -12.93
CA TYR A 42 7.12 -15.22 -13.24
C TYR A 42 6.15 -14.96 -12.08
N LEU A 43 6.63 -14.56 -10.90
CA LEU A 43 5.80 -14.36 -9.72
C LEU A 43 4.79 -13.23 -9.96
N GLU A 44 3.52 -13.50 -9.66
CA GLU A 44 2.43 -12.54 -9.82
C GLU A 44 1.99 -11.93 -8.49
N ALA A 45 2.19 -12.65 -7.38
CA ALA A 45 1.79 -12.16 -6.07
C ALA A 45 2.80 -12.53 -4.98
N LEU A 46 3.19 -11.53 -4.16
CA LEU A 46 4.16 -11.67 -3.09
C LEU A 46 3.57 -11.12 -1.79
N ASN A 47 3.51 -11.97 -0.77
CA ASN A 47 3.05 -11.60 0.56
C ASN A 47 4.21 -11.56 1.56
N LEU A 48 4.58 -10.34 1.96
CA LEU A 48 5.61 -10.02 2.94
C LEU A 48 5.01 -9.37 4.19
N ARG A 49 3.72 -9.56 4.43
CA ARG A 49 2.99 -8.99 5.58
C ARG A 49 3.62 -9.38 6.93
N ASN A 50 3.56 -8.48 7.92
CA ASN A 50 4.01 -8.76 9.29
C ASN A 50 5.47 -9.25 9.32
N ASN A 51 6.37 -8.42 8.81
CA ASN A 51 7.82 -8.63 8.87
C ASN A 51 8.49 -7.40 9.52
N GLN A 52 9.79 -7.23 9.35
CA GLN A 52 10.58 -6.13 9.91
C GLN A 52 11.30 -5.35 8.80
N ILE A 53 10.73 -5.34 7.59
CA ILE A 53 11.33 -4.75 6.40
C ILE A 53 11.36 -3.23 6.57
N THR A 54 12.52 -2.62 6.32
CA THR A 54 12.70 -1.15 6.37
C THR A 54 12.84 -0.51 4.99
N GLU A 55 13.26 -1.29 3.99
CA GLU A 55 13.45 -0.83 2.62
C GLU A 55 12.93 -1.85 1.60
N ILE A 56 12.30 -1.35 0.53
CA ILE A 56 11.81 -2.19 -0.56
C ILE A 56 12.90 -2.31 -1.62
N ASN A 57 13.86 -3.21 -1.40
CA ASN A 57 14.95 -3.47 -2.36
C ASN A 57 14.86 -4.90 -2.89
N GLY A 58 15.53 -5.18 -4.01
CA GLY A 58 15.64 -6.54 -4.57
C GLY A 58 14.41 -7.04 -5.32
N LEU A 59 13.31 -6.27 -5.39
CA LEU A 59 12.10 -6.68 -6.12
C LEU A 59 12.12 -6.35 -7.61
N GLY A 60 13.03 -5.50 -8.09
CA GLY A 60 13.00 -4.97 -9.46
C GLY A 60 13.10 -6.00 -10.60
N ILE A 61 13.48 -7.24 -10.29
CA ILE A 61 13.52 -8.36 -11.24
C ILE A 61 12.15 -9.05 -11.41
N LEU A 62 11.21 -8.82 -10.49
CA LEU A 62 9.86 -9.40 -10.48
C LEU A 62 8.90 -8.56 -11.33
N SER A 63 9.24 -8.33 -12.60
CA SER A 63 8.50 -7.41 -13.48
C SER A 63 7.05 -7.81 -13.74
N LYS A 64 6.68 -9.08 -13.51
CA LYS A 64 5.30 -9.59 -13.64
C LYS A 64 4.47 -9.49 -12.35
N LEU A 65 5.04 -8.94 -11.27
CA LEU A 65 4.35 -8.84 -9.99
C LEU A 65 3.16 -7.89 -10.11
N LYS A 66 1.96 -8.42 -9.85
CA LYS A 66 0.68 -7.71 -9.86
C LYS A 66 0.22 -7.33 -8.45
N ARG A 67 0.50 -8.16 -7.45
CA ARG A 67 0.06 -7.96 -6.06
C ARG A 67 1.24 -8.01 -5.10
N LEU A 68 1.44 -6.94 -4.34
CA LEU A 68 2.49 -6.83 -3.34
C LEU A 68 1.91 -6.42 -2.00
N TYR A 69 2.01 -7.32 -1.01
CA TYR A 69 1.58 -7.06 0.36
C TYR A 69 2.80 -6.85 1.24
N LEU A 70 3.00 -5.61 1.69
CA LEU A 70 4.08 -5.17 2.58
C LEU A 70 3.54 -4.60 3.88
N ASN A 71 2.27 -4.87 4.19
CA ASN A 71 1.63 -4.29 5.35
C ASN A 71 2.18 -4.85 6.67
N GLU A 72 2.11 -4.06 7.75
CA GLU A 72 2.71 -4.38 9.05
C GLU A 72 4.23 -4.63 8.93
N ASN A 73 4.96 -3.61 8.47
CA ASN A 73 6.42 -3.59 8.37
C ASN A 73 6.97 -2.29 8.98
N ARG A 74 8.23 -1.93 8.69
CA ARG A 74 8.90 -0.73 9.20
C ARG A 74 9.41 0.17 8.07
N ILE A 75 8.74 0.13 6.92
CA ILE A 75 9.12 0.88 5.71
C ILE A 75 8.86 2.36 5.97
N ASN A 76 9.85 3.22 5.71
CA ASN A 76 9.73 4.67 5.93
C ASN A 76 9.67 5.50 4.65
N LYS A 77 9.99 4.90 3.50
CA LYS A 77 10.01 5.54 2.18
C LYS A 77 9.53 4.57 1.11
N ILE A 78 8.74 5.09 0.17
CA ILE A 78 8.32 4.39 -1.03
C ILE A 78 9.42 4.56 -2.08
N LYS A 79 10.31 3.57 -2.20
CA LYS A 79 11.41 3.52 -3.18
C LYS A 79 11.62 2.07 -3.65
N GLY A 80 12.27 1.85 -4.79
CA GLY A 80 12.61 0.51 -5.28
C GLY A 80 11.45 -0.24 -5.96
N LEU A 81 10.39 0.49 -6.31
CA LEU A 81 9.21 -0.02 -7.03
C LEU A 81 9.24 0.32 -8.53
N GLU A 82 10.25 1.05 -9.01
CA GLU A 82 10.27 1.71 -10.32
C GLU A 82 10.22 0.74 -11.51
N LYS A 83 10.55 -0.53 -11.26
CA LYS A 83 10.54 -1.62 -12.26
C LYS A 83 9.28 -2.49 -12.20
N LEU A 84 8.42 -2.31 -11.18
CA LEU A 84 7.21 -3.10 -10.98
C LEU A 84 6.02 -2.52 -11.76
N GLN A 85 6.19 -2.34 -13.07
CA GLN A 85 5.20 -1.64 -13.90
C GLN A 85 3.87 -2.40 -14.03
N SER A 86 3.86 -3.72 -13.81
CA SER A 86 2.64 -4.54 -13.80
C SER A 86 1.90 -4.56 -12.46
N LEU A 87 2.35 -3.79 -11.47
CA LEU A 87 1.74 -3.80 -10.14
C LEU A 87 0.36 -3.16 -10.16
N GLU A 88 -0.65 -3.92 -9.74
CA GLU A 88 -2.07 -3.55 -9.67
C GLU A 88 -2.48 -3.27 -8.23
N ILE A 89 -1.98 -4.05 -7.26
CA ILE A 89 -2.31 -3.92 -5.84
C ILE A 89 -1.03 -3.76 -5.02
N LEU A 90 -0.95 -2.67 -4.27
CA LEU A 90 0.12 -2.39 -3.32
C LEU A 90 -0.47 -2.10 -1.94
N ASN A 91 -0.22 -3.00 -0.97
CA ASN A 91 -0.58 -2.75 0.41
C ASN A 91 0.65 -2.40 1.23
N LEU A 92 0.71 -1.15 1.69
CA LEU A 92 1.76 -0.57 2.54
C LEU A 92 1.20 -0.14 3.90
N SER A 93 0.02 -0.61 4.31
CA SER A 93 -0.57 -0.24 5.60
C SER A 93 0.28 -0.69 6.80
N GLY A 94 0.20 -0.02 7.94
CA GLY A 94 0.96 -0.35 9.15
C GLY A 94 2.47 -0.24 8.92
N ASN A 95 2.93 0.86 8.32
CA ASN A 95 4.35 1.16 8.09
C ASN A 95 4.70 2.52 8.70
N GLN A 96 5.87 3.08 8.37
CA GLN A 96 6.38 4.35 8.91
C GLN A 96 6.59 5.40 7.82
N ILE A 97 5.82 5.31 6.72
CA ILE A 97 5.96 6.18 5.55
C ILE A 97 5.52 7.60 5.92
N THR A 98 6.35 8.59 5.61
CA THR A 98 6.08 10.00 5.93
C THR A 98 5.66 10.84 4.73
N LYS A 99 5.89 10.32 3.52
CA LYS A 99 5.66 11.03 2.27
C LYS A 99 5.19 10.05 1.20
N ILE A 100 4.14 10.43 0.47
CA ILE A 100 3.79 9.75 -0.78
C ILE A 100 4.72 10.27 -1.88
N GLU A 101 5.49 9.38 -2.47
CA GLU A 101 6.43 9.61 -3.57
C GLU A 101 6.77 8.28 -4.26
N GLY A 102 7.47 8.31 -5.40
CA GLY A 102 8.01 7.09 -6.03
C GLY A 102 6.97 6.18 -6.69
N LEU A 103 5.73 6.64 -6.83
CA LEU A 103 4.64 5.90 -7.50
C LEU A 103 4.55 6.21 -9.01
N ASP A 104 5.36 7.16 -9.52
CA ASP A 104 5.24 7.70 -10.88
C ASP A 104 5.44 6.68 -12.02
N LYS A 105 5.97 5.51 -11.69
CA LYS A 105 6.24 4.42 -12.65
C LYS A 105 5.22 3.27 -12.55
N LEU A 106 4.32 3.30 -11.59
CA LEU A 106 3.32 2.25 -11.34
C LEU A 106 2.04 2.55 -12.11
N GLN A 107 2.13 2.51 -13.44
CA GLN A 107 1.06 2.94 -14.36
C GLN A 107 -0.20 2.06 -14.30
N ASN A 108 -0.08 0.82 -13.82
CA ASN A 108 -1.18 -0.13 -13.70
C ASN A 108 -1.72 -0.24 -12.27
N LEU A 109 -1.30 0.64 -11.34
CA LEU A 109 -1.68 0.53 -9.94
C LEU A 109 -3.14 0.95 -9.74
N GLU A 110 -3.98 -0.04 -9.41
CA GLU A 110 -5.42 0.09 -9.18
C GLU A 110 -5.71 0.28 -7.68
N SER A 111 -4.97 -0.38 -6.78
CA SER A 111 -5.23 -0.31 -5.35
C SER A 111 -3.97 0.02 -4.55
N LEU A 112 -4.08 1.08 -3.75
CA LEU A 112 -3.03 1.52 -2.83
C LEU A 112 -3.60 1.71 -1.42
N ASP A 113 -3.11 0.89 -0.50
CA ASP A 113 -3.44 1.00 0.92
C ASP A 113 -2.23 1.53 1.71
N LEU A 114 -2.40 2.72 2.30
CA LEU A 114 -1.39 3.39 3.12
C LEU A 114 -1.86 3.58 4.56
N MET A 115 -2.92 2.90 5.01
CA MET A 115 -3.47 3.06 6.37
C MET A 115 -2.40 2.84 7.45
N GLY A 116 -2.45 3.55 8.58
CA GLY A 116 -1.46 3.37 9.66
C GLY A 116 -0.02 3.77 9.32
N ASN A 117 0.18 4.73 8.41
CA ASN A 117 1.47 5.40 8.17
C ASN A 117 1.51 6.80 8.81
N GLN A 118 2.62 7.52 8.67
CA GLN A 118 2.87 8.86 9.26
C GLN A 118 2.92 9.97 8.18
N ILE A 119 2.03 9.89 7.19
CA ILE A 119 2.10 10.71 5.97
C ILE A 119 1.79 12.17 6.28
N THR A 120 2.74 13.05 6.00
CA THR A 120 2.61 14.51 6.17
C THR A 120 2.72 15.27 4.84
N LYS A 121 3.13 14.60 3.76
CA LYS A 121 3.33 15.19 2.44
C LYS A 121 2.84 14.27 1.31
N ILE A 122 2.14 14.85 0.33
CA ILE A 122 1.59 14.14 -0.84
C ILE A 122 2.23 14.69 -2.11
N GLU A 123 2.96 13.83 -2.84
CA GLU A 123 3.60 14.10 -4.13
C GLU A 123 3.53 12.83 -5.02
N GLY A 124 3.85 12.94 -6.31
CA GLY A 124 4.04 11.77 -7.19
C GLY A 124 2.78 10.93 -7.45
N LEU A 125 1.60 11.55 -7.38
CA LEU A 125 0.32 10.93 -7.74
C LEU A 125 -0.07 11.20 -9.21
N ASP A 126 0.64 12.09 -9.89
CA ASP A 126 0.27 12.58 -11.24
C ASP A 126 0.31 11.49 -12.32
N ALA A 127 1.08 10.42 -12.09
CA ALA A 127 1.24 9.33 -13.05
C ALA A 127 0.26 8.16 -12.86
N LEU A 128 -0.58 8.18 -11.82
CA LEU A 128 -1.65 7.19 -11.61
C LEU A 128 -2.78 7.48 -12.61
N GLN A 129 -2.56 7.17 -13.89
CA GLN A 129 -3.60 7.13 -14.92
C GLN A 129 -4.26 5.75 -14.86
N ILE A 130 -5.27 5.62 -14.02
CA ILE A 130 -6.01 4.37 -13.88
C ILE A 130 -6.93 4.22 -15.11
N PHE A 131 -6.69 3.20 -15.93
CA PHE A 131 -7.41 2.99 -17.18
C PHE A 131 -8.84 2.51 -16.92
N TYR A 132 -9.80 3.31 -17.40
CA TYR A 132 -11.24 3.06 -17.31
C TYR A 132 -11.65 1.68 -17.83
N SER A 133 -12.05 0.78 -16.94
CA SER A 133 -12.93 -0.33 -17.31
C SER A 133 -13.81 -0.89 -16.18
N HIS A 134 -13.47 -0.73 -14.89
CA HIS A 134 -14.31 -1.25 -13.79
C HIS A 134 -14.20 -0.43 -12.49
N LYS A 135 -15.31 0.22 -12.06
CA LYS A 135 -15.53 0.89 -10.73
C LYS A 135 -14.45 1.94 -10.33
N PRO A 136 -14.68 2.79 -9.31
CA PRO A 136 -13.58 3.60 -8.79
C PRO A 136 -12.63 2.73 -7.98
N ASP A 137 -11.36 2.87 -8.26
CA ASP A 137 -10.26 2.36 -7.47
C ASP A 137 -10.10 3.17 -6.17
N ILE A 138 -9.70 2.50 -5.08
CA ILE A 138 -9.70 3.06 -3.73
C ILE A 138 -8.28 3.43 -3.30
N ILE A 139 -8.06 4.71 -2.99
CA ILE A 139 -6.89 5.19 -2.25
C ILE A 139 -7.29 5.38 -0.78
N VAL A 140 -6.68 4.62 0.12
CA VAL A 140 -6.89 4.78 1.57
C VAL A 140 -5.70 5.49 2.20
N PHE A 141 -5.93 6.73 2.65
CA PHE A 141 -5.04 7.47 3.52
C PHE A 141 -5.19 6.99 4.98
N PRO A 142 -4.12 7.07 5.79
CA PRO A 142 -4.21 6.79 7.22
C PRO A 142 -5.23 7.68 7.94
N GLU A 143 -5.65 7.24 9.13
CA GLU A 143 -6.35 8.12 10.09
C GLU A 143 -5.48 9.37 10.32
N ASN A 144 -6.09 10.56 10.28
CA ASN A 144 -5.46 11.88 10.46
C ASN A 144 -4.50 12.35 9.34
N SER A 145 -4.58 11.80 8.14
CA SER A 145 -3.53 11.97 7.11
C SER A 145 -3.94 12.71 5.85
N ILE A 146 -5.15 13.28 5.82
CA ILE A 146 -5.50 14.27 4.79
C ILE A 146 -5.32 15.67 5.39
N PRO A 147 -4.27 16.43 5.02
CA PRO A 147 -4.21 17.84 5.38
C PRO A 147 -5.43 18.55 4.80
N GLN A 148 -6.16 19.32 5.62
CA GLN A 148 -7.35 20.06 5.15
C GLN A 148 -7.04 20.95 3.93
N SER A 149 -5.83 21.50 3.87
CA SER A 149 -5.34 22.32 2.74
C SER A 149 -5.23 21.56 1.41
N LYS A 150 -5.23 20.22 1.42
CA LYS A 150 -5.12 19.37 0.23
C LYS A 150 -6.46 18.78 -0.23
N ILE A 151 -7.55 18.93 0.55
CA ILE A 151 -8.86 18.37 0.23
C ILE A 151 -9.33 18.80 -1.17
N LYS A 152 -9.27 20.10 -1.50
CA LYS A 152 -9.69 20.59 -2.84
C LYS A 152 -8.86 20.02 -3.99
N SER A 153 -7.56 19.79 -3.78
CA SER A 153 -6.71 19.15 -4.78
C SER A 153 -7.08 17.67 -4.96
N LEU A 154 -7.34 16.96 -3.86
CA LEU A 154 -7.78 15.56 -3.87
C LEU A 154 -9.19 15.41 -4.45
N GLU A 155 -10.09 16.38 -4.22
CA GLU A 155 -11.40 16.48 -4.87
C GLU A 155 -11.28 16.53 -6.38
N LYS A 156 -10.46 17.46 -6.89
CA LYS A 156 -10.18 17.58 -8.32
C LYS A 156 -9.55 16.29 -8.87
N PHE A 157 -8.63 15.69 -8.12
CA PHE A 157 -7.94 14.46 -8.51
C PHE A 157 -8.91 13.27 -8.58
N SER A 158 -9.73 13.06 -7.55
CA SER A 158 -10.80 12.05 -7.51
C SER A 158 -11.77 12.21 -8.69
N LYS A 159 -12.17 13.45 -9.01
CA LYS A 159 -13.04 13.74 -10.16
C LYS A 159 -12.39 13.42 -11.51
N THR A 160 -11.10 13.74 -11.65
CA THR A 160 -10.37 13.60 -12.92
C THR A 160 -10.04 12.13 -13.21
N ASN A 161 -9.70 11.37 -12.17
CA ASN A 161 -9.19 10.00 -12.30
C ASN A 161 -10.22 8.93 -11.94
N ASP A 162 -11.48 9.31 -11.67
CA ASP A 162 -12.55 8.40 -11.25
C ASP A 162 -12.18 7.52 -10.05
N LEU A 163 -11.65 8.14 -8.99
CA LEU A 163 -11.17 7.45 -7.77
C LEU A 163 -12.04 7.71 -6.56
N ILE A 164 -12.11 6.70 -5.68
CA ILE A 164 -12.57 6.85 -4.30
C ILE A 164 -11.33 7.09 -3.43
N ILE A 165 -11.28 8.25 -2.78
CA ILE A 165 -10.25 8.56 -1.79
C ILE A 165 -10.90 8.51 -0.41
N ILE A 166 -10.35 7.70 0.48
CA ILE A 166 -10.80 7.59 1.87
C ILE A 166 -9.66 8.05 2.75
N GLY A 167 -9.89 8.94 3.70
CA GLY A 167 -8.87 9.32 4.68
C GLY A 167 -9.44 9.99 5.92
N GLY A 168 -8.79 9.79 7.06
CA GLY A 168 -9.18 10.46 8.29
C GLY A 168 -8.68 11.90 8.33
N LEU A 169 -9.51 12.80 8.86
CA LEU A 169 -9.09 14.18 9.14
C LEU A 169 -8.56 14.34 10.55
N GLU A 170 -9.33 13.92 11.55
CA GLU A 170 -9.07 14.28 12.94
C GLU A 170 -9.61 13.20 13.90
N HIS A 171 -8.82 12.96 14.95
CA HIS A 171 -9.20 12.24 16.16
C HIS A 171 -9.50 13.29 17.23
N ILE A 172 -10.77 13.68 17.33
CA ILE A 172 -11.22 14.78 18.19
C ILE A 172 -11.65 14.20 19.53
N LYS A 173 -11.13 14.75 20.63
CA LYS A 173 -11.68 14.46 21.96
C LYS A 173 -12.87 15.39 22.22
N GLU A 174 -14.07 14.84 22.21
CA GLU A 174 -15.28 15.56 22.63
C GLU A 174 -15.79 14.95 23.93
N GLN A 175 -15.77 15.74 25.00
CA GLN A 175 -16.15 15.28 26.35
C GLN A 175 -15.33 14.05 26.79
N ASN A 176 -15.98 12.89 26.92
CA ASN A 176 -15.38 11.60 27.30
C ASN A 176 -15.25 10.63 26.10
N GLU A 177 -15.54 11.08 24.88
CA GLU A 177 -15.49 10.25 23.68
C GLU A 177 -14.41 10.73 22.71
N PHE A 178 -13.92 9.79 21.90
CA PHE A 178 -13.08 10.09 20.75
C PHE A 178 -13.86 9.90 19.47
N ILE A 179 -13.89 10.96 18.68
CA ILE A 179 -14.61 11.02 17.43
C ILE A 179 -13.59 10.97 16.29
N ASN A 180 -13.77 9.99 15.40
CA ASN A 180 -13.00 9.88 14.18
C ASN A 180 -13.80 10.43 13.00
N LYS A 181 -13.25 11.44 12.34
CA LYS A 181 -13.83 12.00 11.11
C LYS A 181 -13.15 11.38 9.89
N VAL A 182 -13.91 10.65 9.08
CA VAL A 182 -13.47 10.10 7.81
C VAL A 182 -14.00 10.98 6.68
N ILE A 183 -13.12 11.40 5.77
CA ILE A 183 -13.49 11.95 4.48
C ILE A 183 -13.48 10.85 3.44
N ILE A 184 -14.55 10.80 2.66
CA ILE A 184 -14.67 10.01 1.44
C ILE A 184 -14.83 11.00 0.29
N ILE A 185 -13.90 11.01 -0.65
CA ILE A 185 -13.99 11.79 -1.87
C ILE A 185 -14.25 10.82 -3.02
N ASP A 186 -15.43 10.88 -3.62
CA ASP A 186 -15.86 9.98 -4.70
C ASP A 186 -16.37 10.80 -5.89
N LYS A 187 -15.73 10.65 -7.06
CA LYS A 187 -15.98 11.46 -8.27
C LYS A 187 -15.98 12.97 -7.99
N GLY A 188 -15.13 13.41 -7.08
CA GLY A 188 -15.07 14.82 -6.62
C GLY A 188 -16.21 15.23 -5.68
N ARG A 189 -17.03 14.31 -5.19
CA ARG A 189 -17.98 14.58 -4.10
C ARG A 189 -17.32 14.26 -2.78
N ILE A 190 -17.25 15.26 -1.90
CA ILE A 190 -16.72 15.10 -0.55
C ILE A 190 -17.88 14.72 0.37
N ASN A 191 -17.75 13.58 1.03
CA ASN A 191 -18.62 13.13 2.10
C ASN A 191 -17.81 13.01 3.38
N GLU A 192 -18.38 13.48 4.48
CA GLU A 192 -17.78 13.34 5.81
C GLU A 192 -18.61 12.34 6.60
N GLN A 193 -17.95 11.33 7.17
CA GLN A 193 -18.55 10.40 8.11
C GLN A 193 -17.89 10.55 9.47
N ILE A 194 -18.72 10.56 10.49
CA ILE A 194 -18.29 10.62 11.88
C ILE A 194 -18.48 9.24 12.48
N LYS A 195 -17.39 8.65 12.97
CA LYS A 195 -17.43 7.38 13.71
C LYS A 195 -16.99 7.63 15.15
N GLN A 196 -17.92 7.45 16.08
CA GLN A 196 -17.58 7.41 17.51
C GLN A 196 -16.77 6.16 17.79
N THR A 197 -15.68 6.33 18.54
CA THR A 197 -14.87 5.23 19.02
C THR A 197 -15.19 5.07 20.50
N PRO A 198 -15.84 3.97 20.93
CA PRO A 198 -16.12 3.78 22.34
C PRO A 198 -14.80 3.68 23.11
N VAL A 199 -14.68 4.49 24.16
CA VAL A 199 -13.57 4.38 25.12
C VAL A 199 -13.95 3.28 26.10
N TRP A 200 -13.33 2.10 25.97
CA TRP A 200 -13.39 1.11 27.04
C TRP A 200 -12.44 1.59 28.14
N ILE A 201 -13.01 2.08 29.25
CA ILE A 201 -12.29 2.45 30.47
C ILE A 201 -11.79 1.19 31.16
#